data_AF-A0A1X6YIP0-F1
#
_entry.id   AF-A0A1X6YIP0-F1
#
_cell.length_a   1.000
_cell.length_b   1.000
_cell.length_c   1.000
_cell.angle_alpha   90.00
_cell.angle_beta   90.00
_cell.angle_gamma   90.00
#
_symmetry.space_group_name_H-M   'P 1'
#
loop_
_entity.id
_entity.type
_entity.pdbx_description
1 polymer ?
#
loop_
_entity_poly.entity_id
_entity_poly.type
_entity_poly.pdbx_seq_one_letter_code
_entity_poly.pdbx_strand_id
1 'polypeptide(L)'
;MSYTEADIRIEALKELDASPTGTLTTAELITLLEARLSPTGQDAEILDDRSDTYFSQKVRNLVSHKDQSTSLQTRGLAIYNGDNESWTITDKGRAEVAALT
;
A
#
# COMPACT_ATOMS: atom_id res chain seq x y z
N MET A 1 -14.21 -0.31 11.30
CA MET A 1 -13.11 -1.30 11.43
C MET A 1 -11.84 -0.56 11.11
N SER A 2 -10.75 -0.76 11.86
CA SER A 2 -9.50 -0.02 11.63
C SER A 2 -8.44 -0.97 11.08
N TYR A 3 -7.91 -0.66 9.90
CA TYR A 3 -6.84 -1.43 9.27
C TYR A 3 -5.48 -1.03 9.84
N THR A 4 -4.64 -2.01 10.15
CA THR A 4 -3.24 -1.78 10.52
C THR A 4 -2.39 -1.61 9.26
N GLU A 5 -1.21 -1.01 9.37
CA GLU A 5 -0.26 -0.94 8.25
C GLU A 5 0.19 -2.33 7.77
N ALA A 6 0.17 -3.33 8.66
CA ALA A 6 0.49 -4.70 8.29
C ALA A 6 -0.58 -5.33 7.39
N ASP A 7 -1.85 -5.09 7.68
CA ASP A 7 -2.98 -5.53 6.85
C ASP A 7 -2.91 -4.86 5.48
N ILE A 8 -2.73 -3.53 5.47
CA ILE A 8 -2.64 -2.73 4.25
C ILE A 8 -1.45 -3.19 3.39
N ARG A 9 -0.32 -3.55 4.00
CA ARG A 9 0.85 -4.05 3.26
C ARG A 9 0.58 -5.35 2.53
N ILE A 10 -0.08 -6.30 3.19
CA ILE A 10 -0.40 -7.59 2.58
C ILE A 10 -1.29 -7.36 1.35
N GLU A 11 -2.32 -6.53 1.49
CA GLU A 11 -3.21 -6.22 0.37
C GLU A 11 -2.50 -5.40 -0.72
N ALA A 12 -1.61 -4.46 -0.36
CA ALA A 12 -0.82 -3.72 -1.35
C ALA A 12 0.08 -4.64 -2.19
N LEU A 13 0.68 -5.67 -1.58
CA LEU A 13 1.47 -6.66 -2.31
C LEU A 13 0.62 -7.51 -3.24
N LYS A 14 -0.59 -7.91 -2.81
CA LYS A 14 -1.53 -8.64 -3.67
C LYS A 14 -1.96 -7.79 -4.87
N GLU A 15 -2.23 -6.50 -4.67
CA GLU A 15 -2.57 -5.59 -5.78
C GLU A 15 -1.40 -5.40 -6.75
N LEU A 16 -0.18 -5.25 -6.24
CA LEU A 16 1.00 -5.17 -7.11
C LEU A 16 1.24 -6.48 -7.87
N ASP A 17 1.12 -7.64 -7.21
CA ASP A 17 1.29 -8.95 -7.86
C ASP A 17 0.20 -9.23 -8.92
N ALA A 18 -1.03 -8.77 -8.66
CA ALA A 18 -2.14 -8.89 -9.60
C ALA A 18 -2.06 -7.89 -10.76
N SER A 19 -1.28 -6.80 -10.64
CA SER A 19 -1.07 -5.84 -11.72
C SER A 19 -0.32 -6.51 -12.88
N PRO A 20 -0.76 -6.36 -14.15
CA PRO A 20 -0.10 -6.98 -15.31
C PRO A 20 1.39 -6.64 -15.45
N THR A 21 1.81 -5.48 -14.95
CA THR A 21 3.20 -5.01 -15.00
C THR A 21 3.95 -5.24 -13.68
N GLY A 22 3.26 -5.66 -12.62
CA GLY A 22 3.80 -5.64 -11.27
C GLY A 22 3.94 -4.24 -10.67
N THR A 23 3.45 -3.20 -11.37
CA THR A 23 3.67 -1.79 -11.05
C THR A 23 2.36 -1.04 -10.86
N LEU A 24 2.28 -0.21 -9.82
CA LEU A 24 1.17 0.71 -9.54
C LEU A 24 1.69 2.02 -8.93
N THR A 25 1.05 3.14 -9.26
CA THR A 25 1.27 4.42 -8.57
C THR A 25 0.70 4.39 -7.16
N THR A 26 1.17 5.31 -6.30
CA THR A 26 0.58 5.49 -4.96
C THR A 26 -0.93 5.79 -5.02
N ALA A 27 -1.37 6.58 -6.01
CA ALA A 27 -2.77 6.92 -6.20
C ALA A 27 -3.63 5.72 -6.64
N GLU A 28 -3.11 4.88 -7.54
CA GLU A 28 -3.78 3.64 -7.94
C GLU A 28 -3.89 2.66 -6.77
N LEU A 29 -2.82 2.50 -5.98
CA LEU A 29 -2.84 1.67 -4.77
C LEU A 29 -3.90 2.13 -3.77
N ILE A 30 -4.01 3.44 -3.52
CA ILE A 30 -5.06 3.97 -2.64
C ILE A 30 -6.44 3.58 -3.17
N THR A 31 -6.70 3.82 -4.45
CA THR A 31 -8.01 3.55 -5.08
C THR A 31 -8.37 2.06 -5.00
N LEU A 32 -7.43 1.18 -5.35
CA LEU A 32 -7.64 -0.28 -5.33
C LEU A 32 -7.86 -0.80 -3.91
N LEU A 33 -7.05 -0.33 -2.96
CA LEU A 33 -7.15 -0.75 -1.56
C LEU A 33 -8.42 -0.23 -0.89
N GLU A 34 -8.88 0.97 -1.22
CA GLU A 34 -10.19 1.49 -0.75
C GLU A 34 -11.34 0.65 -1.29
N ALA A 35 -11.32 0.30 -2.58
CA ALA A 35 -12.34 -0.56 -3.17
C ALA A 35 -12.35 -1.97 -2.54
N ARG A 36 -11.18 -2.55 -2.31
CA ARG A 36 -11.04 -3.88 -1.73
C ARG A 36 -11.41 -3.94 -0.26
N LEU A 37 -10.87 -3.02 0.54
CA LEU A 37 -10.99 -3.05 1.99
C LEU A 37 -12.25 -2.32 2.48
N SER A 38 -12.82 -1.42 1.68
CA SER A 38 -14.02 -0.66 2.04
C SER A 38 -13.93 -0.07 3.45
N PRO A 39 -12.93 0.79 3.74
CA PRO A 39 -12.73 1.36 5.06
C PRO A 39 -13.98 2.08 5.58
N THR A 40 -14.24 1.96 6.88
CA THR A 40 -15.42 2.53 7.56
C THR A 40 -15.06 3.09 8.93
N GLY A 41 -15.90 4.00 9.45
CA GLY A 41 -15.62 4.70 10.71
C GLY A 41 -14.41 5.62 10.55
N GLN A 42 -13.50 5.64 11.53
CA GLN A 42 -12.34 6.53 11.53
C GLN A 42 -11.50 6.45 10.25
N ASP A 43 -11.31 5.25 9.68
CA ASP A 43 -10.52 5.08 8.46
C ASP A 43 -11.15 5.77 7.23
N ALA A 44 -12.45 6.03 7.25
CA ALA A 44 -13.18 6.79 6.22
C ALA A 44 -13.27 8.30 6.53
N GLU A 45 -12.84 8.75 7.72
CA GLU A 45 -12.84 10.16 8.08
C GLU A 45 -11.69 10.90 7.37
N ILE A 46 -11.97 12.13 6.95
CA ILE A 46 -10.98 13.03 6.36
C ILE A 46 -10.08 13.57 7.48
N LEU A 47 -8.77 13.58 7.25
CA LEU A 47 -7.81 14.23 8.14
C LEU A 47 -7.96 15.75 8.05
N ASP A 48 -8.02 16.41 9.21
CA ASP A 48 -8.07 17.88 9.28
C ASP A 48 -6.90 18.50 8.48
N ASP A 49 -7.22 19.55 7.71
CA ASP A 49 -6.30 20.27 6.83
C ASP A 49 -5.69 19.43 5.68
N ARG A 50 -6.28 18.28 5.34
CA ARG A 50 -5.84 17.41 4.24
C ARG A 50 -7.00 17.00 3.35
N SER A 51 -6.68 16.60 2.11
CA SER A 51 -7.61 15.93 1.19
C SER A 51 -7.66 14.40 1.38
N ASP A 52 -6.95 13.88 2.38
CA ASP A 52 -6.75 12.45 2.61
C ASP A 52 -7.65 11.93 3.72
N THR A 53 -8.14 10.70 3.58
CA THR A 53 -8.72 9.94 4.70
C THR A 53 -7.63 9.36 5.61
N TYR A 54 -7.97 9.00 6.85
CA TYR A 54 -7.05 8.25 7.72
C TYR A 54 -6.53 6.98 7.04
N PHE A 55 -7.37 6.26 6.28
CA PHE A 55 -6.95 5.09 5.52
C PHE A 55 -5.93 5.42 4.44
N SER A 56 -6.24 6.37 3.55
CA SER A 56 -5.33 6.75 2.46
C SER A 56 -4.03 7.35 2.97
N GLN A 57 -4.02 7.97 4.16
CA GLN A 57 -2.77 8.37 4.83
C GLN A 57 -1.95 7.17 5.31
N LYS A 58 -2.57 6.11 5.84
CA LYS A 58 -1.85 4.86 6.18
C LYS A 58 -1.25 4.20 4.94
N VAL A 59 -1.98 4.17 3.83
CA VAL A 59 -1.45 3.69 2.54
C VAL A 59 -0.23 4.51 2.13
N ARG A 60 -0.33 5.85 2.19
CA ARG A 60 0.81 6.75 1.91
C ARG A 60 1.98 6.54 2.86
N ASN A 61 1.74 6.30 4.16
CA ASN A 61 2.83 6.03 5.11
C ASN A 61 3.56 4.73 4.77
N LEU A 62 2.82 3.68 4.44
CA LEU A 62 3.36 2.37 4.06
C LEU A 62 4.27 2.45 2.84
N VAL A 63 3.88 3.26 1.85
CA VAL A 63 4.63 3.41 0.61
C VAL A 63 5.70 4.52 0.73
N SER A 64 5.31 5.74 1.08
CA SER A 64 6.13 6.94 0.93
C SER A 64 7.09 7.26 2.07
N HIS A 65 6.99 6.66 3.27
CA HIS A 65 7.78 7.15 4.42
C HIS A 65 8.31 6.11 5.44
N LYS A 66 9.31 6.59 6.19
CA LYS A 66 10.39 5.90 6.90
C LYS A 66 10.05 5.30 8.28
N ASP A 67 8.93 4.61 8.46
CA ASP A 67 8.88 3.69 9.62
C ASP A 67 9.57 2.39 9.20
N GLN A 68 10.85 2.27 9.59
CA GLN A 68 11.83 1.35 9.01
C GLN A 68 11.42 -0.14 9.09
N SER A 69 10.44 -0.50 9.92
CA SER A 69 10.07 -1.90 10.13
C SER A 69 8.94 -2.40 9.23
N THR A 70 8.10 -1.52 8.65
CA THR A 70 6.86 -1.93 7.97
C THR A 70 6.78 -1.57 6.49
N SER A 71 7.61 -0.67 5.96
CA SER A 71 7.52 -0.22 4.56
C SER A 71 7.85 -1.32 3.55
N LEU A 72 7.27 -1.23 2.34
CA LEU A 72 7.53 -2.18 1.25
C LEU A 72 9.00 -2.16 0.82
N GLN A 73 9.59 -0.97 0.75
CA GLN A 73 10.97 -0.78 0.29
C GLN A 73 11.99 -1.29 1.31
N THR A 74 11.84 -0.96 2.59
CA THR A 74 12.81 -1.41 3.61
C THR A 74 12.78 -2.92 3.79
N ARG A 75 11.63 -3.55 3.58
CA ARG A 75 11.50 -5.02 3.56
C ARG A 75 11.98 -5.66 2.24
N GLY A 76 12.29 -4.86 1.22
CA GLY A 76 12.71 -5.34 -0.10
C GLY A 76 11.59 -6.01 -0.90
N LEU A 77 10.33 -5.71 -0.59
CA LEU A 77 9.15 -6.34 -1.20
C LEU A 77 8.68 -5.58 -2.45
N ALA A 78 8.94 -4.28 -2.52
CA ALA A 78 8.73 -3.47 -3.72
C ALA A 78 9.80 -2.37 -3.85
N ILE A 79 9.99 -1.87 -5.07
CA ILE A 79 10.91 -0.79 -5.41
C ILE A 79 10.10 0.45 -5.78
N TYR A 80 10.47 1.59 -5.20
CA TYR A 80 9.90 2.89 -5.53
C TYR A 80 10.64 3.53 -6.71
N ASN A 81 9.88 4.05 -7.68
CA ASN A 81 10.35 4.93 -8.72
C ASN A 81 9.81 6.35 -8.47
N GLY A 82 10.71 7.29 -8.16
CA GLY A 82 10.36 8.67 -7.84
C GLY A 82 9.94 9.52 -9.03
N ASP A 83 10.28 9.13 -10.26
CA ASP A 83 9.96 9.92 -11.45
C ASP A 83 8.46 9.88 -11.79
N ASN A 84 7.79 8.80 -11.41
CA ASN A 84 6.37 8.56 -11.68
C ASN A 84 5.57 8.14 -10.44
N GLU A 85 6.15 8.30 -9.25
CA GLU A 85 5.56 7.94 -7.96
C GLU A 85 4.98 6.51 -7.90
N SER A 86 5.68 5.56 -8.52
CA SER A 86 5.23 4.18 -8.69
C SER A 86 6.03 3.16 -7.88
N TRP A 87 5.37 2.04 -7.62
CA TRP A 87 5.85 0.90 -6.85
C TRP A 87 5.85 -0.33 -7.73
N THR A 88 6.97 -1.04 -7.77
CA THR A 88 7.09 -2.30 -8.52
C THR A 88 7.43 -3.44 -7.58
N ILE A 89 6.62 -4.49 -7.54
CA ILE A 89 6.86 -5.66 -6.68
C ILE A 89 8.12 -6.41 -7.10
N THR A 90 8.92 -6.83 -6.11
CA THR A 90 10.12 -7.64 -6.33
C THR A 90 9.79 -9.13 -6.34
N ASP A 91 10.73 -9.98 -6.73
CA ASP A 91 10.58 -11.42 -6.60
C ASP A 91 10.40 -11.86 -5.13
N LYS A 92 11.03 -11.15 -4.18
CA LYS A 92 10.82 -11.36 -2.76
C LYS A 92 9.38 -10.99 -2.35
N GLY A 93 8.84 -9.89 -2.88
CA GLY A 93 7.45 -9.51 -2.68
C GLY A 93 6.48 -10.58 -3.20
N ARG A 94 6.72 -11.11 -4.41
CA ARG A 94 5.93 -12.20 -4.97
C ARG A 94 6.01 -13.48 -4.13
N ALA A 95 7.19 -13.84 -3.65
CA ALA A 95 7.36 -14.98 -2.75
C ALA A 95 6.60 -14.82 -1.43
N GLU A 96 6.56 -13.60 -0.87
CA GLU A 96 5.75 -13.29 0.32
C GLU A 96 4.26 -13.49 0.05
N VAL A 97 3.74 -13.01 -1.10
CA VAL A 97 2.34 -13.22 -1.50
C VAL A 97 2.02 -14.71 -1.62
N ALA A 98 2.88 -15.48 -2.30
CA ALA A 98 2.72 -16.91 -2.47
C ALA A 98 2.76 -17.71 -1.15
N ALA A 99 3.43 -17.19 -0.12
CA ALA A 99 3.48 -17.82 1.21
C ALA A 99 2.23 -17.55 2.06
N LEU A 100 1.37 -16.61 1.65
CA LEU A 100 0.12 -16.24 2.33
C LEU A 100 -1.12 -16.93 1.76
N THR A 101 -0.97 -17.63 0.63
CA THR A 101 -2.02 -18.42 -0.07
C THR A 101 -1.93 -19.90 0.26
#